data_AF-A0A965R1S5-F1
#
_entry.id   AF-A0A965R1S5-F1
#
_cell.length_a   1.000
_cell.length_b   1.000
_cell.length_c   1.000
_cell.angle_alpha   90.00
_cell.angle_beta   90.00
_cell.angle_gamma   90.00
#
_symmetry.space_group_name_H-M   'P 1'
#
loop_
_entity.id
_entity.type
_entity.pdbx_description
1 polymer ?
#
loop_
_entity_poly.entity_id
_entity_poly.type
_entity_poly.pdbx_seq_one_letter_code
_entity_poly.pdbx_strand_id
1 'polypeptide(L)'
;EKQNEATIHLAPGSDARLRLTVKYGFVADTGTIYVKYADEALLADELASYGPEVHVSSPPSLIDAVTERLKIVANAHKVAAR
;
A
#
# COMPACT_ATOMS: atom_id res chain seq x y z
N GLU A 1 -12.29 15.34 -13.70
CA GLU A 1 -11.14 14.96 -12.85
C GLU A 1 -10.61 13.61 -13.32
N LYS A 2 -9.29 13.40 -13.37
CA LYS A 2 -8.73 12.06 -13.65
C LYS A 2 -8.95 11.21 -12.40
N GLN A 3 -9.76 10.16 -12.51
CA GLN A 3 -9.93 9.19 -11.42
C GLN A 3 -8.78 8.18 -11.52
N ASN A 4 -7.84 8.25 -10.59
CA ASN A 4 -6.77 7.25 -10.48
C ASN A 4 -7.29 6.10 -9.59
N GLU A 5 -7.02 4.87 -10.02
CA GLU A 5 -7.44 3.65 -9.32
C GLU A 5 -6.24 2.73 -9.13
N ALA A 6 -6.14 2.12 -7.95
CA ALA A 6 -5.11 1.15 -7.59
C ALA A 6 -5.73 -0.18 -7.24
N THR A 7 -5.03 -1.27 -7.59
CA THR A 7 -5.38 -2.63 -7.16
C THR A 7 -4.38 -3.07 -6.10
N ILE A 8 -4.90 -3.49 -4.95
CA ILE A 8 -4.09 -3.79 -3.77
C ILE A 8 -4.52 -5.12 -3.16
N HIS A 9 -3.57 -6.01 -2.93
CA HIS A 9 -3.75 -7.26 -2.21
C HIS A 9 -3.38 -7.10 -0.74
N LEU A 10 -4.19 -7.69 0.12
CA LEU A 10 -4.08 -7.60 1.58
C LEU A 10 -3.84 -9.00 2.14
N ALA A 11 -2.84 -9.12 3.01
CA ALA A 11 -2.55 -10.37 3.70
C ALA A 11 -3.76 -10.83 4.56
N PRO A 12 -4.11 -12.12 4.56
CA PRO A 12 -5.17 -12.63 5.43
C PRO A 12 -4.86 -12.44 6.91
N GLY A 13 -5.84 -11.98 7.69
CA GLY A 13 -5.69 -11.80 9.14
C GLY A 13 -4.75 -10.66 9.57
N SER A 14 -4.32 -9.79 8.65
CA SER A 14 -3.41 -8.67 8.94
C SER A 14 -4.13 -7.43 9.47
N ASP A 15 -3.40 -6.54 10.14
CA ASP A 15 -3.93 -5.25 10.60
C ASP A 15 -4.27 -4.35 9.40
N ALA A 16 -3.42 -4.38 8.37
CA ALA A 16 -3.68 -3.68 7.11
C ALA A 16 -5.03 -4.08 6.50
N ARG A 17 -5.38 -5.38 6.53
CA ARG A 17 -6.65 -5.87 6.00
C ARG A 17 -7.84 -5.27 6.75
N LEU A 18 -7.79 -5.23 8.08
CA LEU A 18 -8.86 -4.63 8.89
C LEU A 18 -9.01 -3.14 8.57
N ARG A 19 -7.91 -2.38 8.64
CA ARG A 19 -7.94 -0.91 8.49
C ARG A 19 -8.33 -0.46 7.09
N LEU A 20 -7.72 -1.05 6.06
CA LEU A 20 -8.00 -0.68 4.67
C LEU A 20 -9.40 -1.11 4.24
N THR A 21 -9.90 -2.23 4.76
CA THR A 21 -11.30 -2.64 4.54
C THR A 21 -12.29 -1.64 5.13
N VAL A 22 -12.04 -1.17 6.36
CA VAL A 22 -12.90 -0.15 7.00
C VAL A 22 -12.88 1.16 6.22
N LYS A 23 -11.72 1.54 5.68
CA LYS A 23 -11.52 2.82 4.99
C LYS A 23 -12.06 2.83 3.55
N TYR A 24 -11.79 1.78 2.78
CA TYR A 24 -12.06 1.74 1.34
C TYR A 24 -13.15 0.76 0.93
N GLY A 25 -13.63 -0.06 1.87
CA GLY A 25 -14.52 -1.19 1.58
C GLY A 25 -13.75 -2.41 1.09
N PHE A 26 -14.45 -3.55 1.02
CA PHE A 26 -13.88 -4.82 0.59
C PHE A 26 -14.79 -5.50 -0.42
N VAL A 27 -14.20 -6.08 -1.46
CA VAL A 27 -14.90 -7.03 -2.33
C VAL A 27 -14.65 -8.43 -1.76
N ALA A 28 -15.71 -9.03 -1.25
CA ALA A 28 -15.65 -10.33 -0.56
C ALA A 28 -14.94 -11.41 -1.41
N ASP A 29 -14.18 -12.28 -0.72
CA ASP A 29 -13.51 -13.50 -1.20
C ASP A 29 -12.15 -13.44 -1.92
N THR A 30 -11.59 -12.28 -2.28
CA THR A 30 -10.29 -12.28 -3.02
C THR A 30 -9.09 -11.74 -2.25
N GLY A 31 -9.29 -11.06 -1.11
CA GLY A 31 -8.21 -10.35 -0.43
C GLY A 31 -7.71 -9.12 -1.20
N THR A 32 -8.44 -8.71 -2.24
CA THR A 32 -8.09 -7.59 -3.11
C THR A 32 -9.06 -6.44 -2.90
N ILE A 33 -8.55 -5.21 -2.89
CA ILE A 33 -9.34 -3.98 -2.88
C ILE A 33 -8.97 -3.09 -4.06
N TYR A 34 -9.95 -2.31 -4.50
CA TYR A 34 -9.78 -1.28 -5.52
C TYR A 34 -9.91 0.08 -4.85
N VAL A 35 -8.85 0.87 -4.90
CA VAL A 35 -8.77 2.15 -4.19
C VAL A 35 -8.69 3.28 -5.18
N LYS A 36 -9.65 4.20 -5.10
CA LYS A 36 -9.56 5.49 -5.77
C LYS A 36 -8.79 6.46 -4.90
N TYR A 37 -7.89 7.22 -5.51
CA TYR A 37 -7.05 8.18 -4.80
C TYR A 37 -6.86 9.45 -5.62
N ALA A 38 -6.76 10.58 -4.92
CA ALA A 38 -6.46 11.88 -5.51
C ALA A 38 -4.95 12.17 -5.54
N ASP A 39 -4.21 11.64 -4.57
CA ASP A 39 -2.78 11.86 -4.40
C ASP A 39 -2.05 10.51 -4.27
N GLU A 40 -1.15 10.23 -5.22
CA GLU A 40 -0.38 8.99 -5.26
C GLU A 40 0.66 8.94 -4.14
N ALA A 41 1.28 10.06 -3.79
CA ALA A 41 2.33 10.11 -2.79
C ALA A 41 1.76 9.82 -1.40
N LEU A 42 0.60 10.41 -1.08
CA LEU A 42 -0.09 10.15 0.18
C LEU A 42 -0.53 8.69 0.32
N LEU A 43 -1.07 8.11 -0.76
CA LEU A 43 -1.44 6.69 -0.76
C LEU A 43 -0.18 5.82 -0.60
N ALA A 44 0.91 6.13 -1.30
CA ALA A 44 2.15 5.37 -1.19
C ALA A 44 2.75 5.41 0.23
N ASP A 45 2.68 6.54 0.93
CA ASP A 45 3.11 6.66 2.33
C ASP A 45 2.26 5.80 3.27
N GLU A 46 0.94 5.82 3.10
CA GLU A 46 0.04 4.98 3.86
C GLU A 46 0.32 3.49 3.63
N LEU A 47 0.44 3.05 2.37
CA LEU A 47 0.68 1.64 2.05
C LEU A 47 2.04 1.15 2.55
N ALA A 48 3.09 1.98 2.44
CA ALA A 48 4.41 1.65 2.95
C ALA A 48 4.43 1.45 4.49
N SER A 49 3.54 2.11 5.22
CA SER A 49 3.44 1.97 6.69
C SER A 49 3.01 0.56 7.14
N TYR A 50 2.33 -0.19 6.28
CA TYR A 50 1.91 -1.57 6.53
C TYR A 50 2.98 -2.61 6.17
N GLY A 51 4.06 -2.19 5.52
CA GLY A 51 5.18 -3.06 5.14
C GLY A 51 4.73 -4.30 4.35
N PRO A 52 5.02 -5.53 4.83
CA PRO A 52 4.76 -6.76 4.08
C PRO A 52 3.27 -7.18 4.04
N GLU A 53 2.40 -6.53 4.81
CA GLU A 53 0.97 -6.91 4.88
C GLU A 53 0.17 -6.48 3.64
N VAL A 54 0.76 -5.63 2.80
CA VAL A 54 0.14 -5.00 1.64
C VAL A 54 1.00 -5.24 0.40
N HIS A 55 0.35 -5.58 -0.72
CA HIS A 55 0.99 -5.72 -2.01
C HIS A 55 0.24 -4.95 -3.09
N VAL A 56 0.88 -3.95 -3.69
CA VAL A 56 0.31 -3.16 -4.78
C VAL A 56 0.54 -3.89 -6.10
N SER A 57 -0.53 -4.16 -6.85
CA SER A 57 -0.45 -4.80 -8.17
C SER A 57 -0.64 -3.81 -9.33
N SER A 58 -1.29 -2.67 -9.09
CA SER A 58 -1.40 -1.58 -10.08
C SER A 58 -1.74 -0.24 -9.42
N PRO A 59 -1.44 0.91 -10.06
CA PRO A 59 -0.65 1.06 -11.29
C PRO A 59 0.87 0.96 -11.04
N PRO A 60 1.70 0.79 -12.10
CA PRO A 60 3.16 0.69 -11.96
C PRO A 60 3.81 1.88 -11.22
N SER A 61 3.31 3.10 -11.44
CA SER A 61 3.79 4.29 -10.74
C SER A 61 3.67 4.17 -9.21
N LEU A 62 2.53 3.66 -8.74
CA LEU A 62 2.32 3.43 -7.32
C LEU A 62 3.19 2.29 -6.77
N ILE A 63 3.45 1.24 -7.57
CA ILE A 63 4.39 0.17 -7.18
C ILE A 63 5.79 0.74 -6.95
N ASP A 64 6.27 1.57 -7.88
CA ASP A 64 7.58 2.22 -7.78
C ASP A 64 7.64 3.15 -6.57
N ALA A 65 6.59 3.96 -6.36
CA ALA A 65 6.48 4.91 -5.26
C ALA A 65 6.51 4.24 -3.88
N VAL A 66 5.81 3.12 -3.71
CA VAL A 66 5.84 2.32 -2.45
C VAL A 66 7.19 1.64 -2.28
N THR A 67 7.74 1.08 -3.36
CA THR A 67 9.04 0.40 -3.34
C THR A 67 10.17 1.34 -2.93
N GLU A 68 10.18 2.57 -3.43
CA GLU A 68 11.16 3.60 -3.06
C GLU A 68 11.11 3.91 -1.56
N ARG A 69 9.90 4.14 -1.02
CA ARG A 69 9.71 4.42 0.42
C ARG A 69 10.19 3.28 1.30
N LEU A 70 9.84 2.04 0.96
CA LEU A 70 10.32 0.86 1.69
C LEU A 70 11.85 0.74 1.65
N LYS A 71 12.48 1.05 0.51
CA LYS A 71 13.96 1.09 0.39
C LYS A 71 14.57 2.16 1.29
N ILE A 72 13.97 3.36 1.34
CA ILE A 72 14.44 4.45 2.21
C ILE A 72 14.39 4.01 3.68
N VAL A 73 13.24 3.48 4.13
CA VAL A 73 13.08 2.97 5.50
C VAL A 73 14.09 1.87 5.80
N ALA A 74 14.21 0.87 4.93
CA ALA A 74 15.17 -0.22 5.11
C ALA A 74 16.62 0.28 5.20
N ASN A 75 17.01 1.27 4.39
CA ASN A 75 18.34 1.86 4.43
C ASN A 75 18.57 2.67 5.72
N ALA A 76 17.58 3.42 6.20
CA ALA A 76 17.68 4.15 7.46
C ALA A 76 17.97 3.22 8.64
N HIS A 77 17.29 2.06 8.70
CA HIS A 77 17.55 1.06 9.75
C HIS A 77 18.90 0.35 9.59
N LYS A 78 19.43 0.17 8.38
CA LYS A 78 20.78 -0.37 8.16
C LYS A 78 21.87 0.57 8.67
N VAL A 79 21.68 1.89 8.53
CA VAL A 79 22.63 2.90 9.03
C VAL A 79 22.58 2.99 10.55
N ALA A 80 21.38 2.92 11.15
CA ALA A 80 21.21 2.97 12.60
C ALA A 80 21.69 1.72 13.34
N ALA A 81 21.78 0.56 12.66
CA ALA A 81 22.29 -0.68 13.22
C ALA A 81 23.83 -0.81 13.15
N ARG A 82 24.53 0.21 12.65
CA ARG A 82 25.99 0.35 12.69
C ARG A 82 26.40 1.32 13.78
#